data_AF-A0A920JVW9-F1
#
_entry.id   AF-A0A920JVW9-F1
#
_cell.length_a   1.000
_cell.length_b   1.000
_cell.length_c   1.000
_cell.angle_alpha   90.00
_cell.angle_beta   90.00
_cell.angle_gamma   90.00
#
_symmetry.space_group_name_H-M   'P 1'
#
loop_
_entity.id
_entity.type
_entity.pdbx_description
1 polymer ?
#
loop_
_entity_poly.entity_id
_entity_poly.type
_entity_poly.pdbx_seq_one_letter_code
_entity_poly.pdbx_strand_id
1 'polypeptide(L)'
;MDLCKTRMTSIYEPPKIKSLNSWIKKNREKFGADLVPANSSGVKKVLKALKNGEVVGILPDQFPPENSGEEALFFDIKTRTMTLYII
;
A
#
# COMPACT_ATOMS: atom_id res chain seq x y z
N MET A 1 9.38 -11.32 24.60
CA MET A 1 8.42 -10.22 24.37
C MET A 1 7.73 -10.50 23.03
N ASP A 2 6.72 -11.36 23.03
CA ASP A 2 6.07 -11.88 21.79
C ASP A 2 4.58 -11.49 21.69
N LEU A 3 4.16 -10.48 22.46
CA LEU A 3 2.77 -10.02 22.47
C LEU A 3 2.61 -8.90 21.43
N CYS A 4 1.73 -9.14 20.45
CA CYS A 4 1.26 -8.21 19.42
C CYS A 4 2.10 -8.01 18.14
N LYS A 5 2.52 -9.10 17.47
CA LYS A 5 2.76 -9.04 16.02
C LYS A 5 1.46 -9.37 15.28
N THR A 6 0.73 -8.34 14.87
CA THR A 6 -0.40 -8.51 13.94
C THR A 6 0.14 -8.60 12.52
N ARG A 7 -0.31 -9.59 11.74
CA ARG A 7 0.00 -9.65 10.31
C ARG A 7 -0.59 -8.43 9.62
N MET A 8 0.27 -7.69 8.94
CA MET A 8 -0.10 -6.48 8.20
C MET A 8 0.29 -6.66 6.74
N THR A 9 -0.61 -6.44 5.80
CA THR A 9 -0.29 -6.38 4.37
C THR A 9 -0.33 -4.94 3.90
N SER A 10 0.72 -4.47 3.22
CA SER A 10 0.79 -3.09 2.74
C SER A 10 1.36 -3.00 1.34
N ILE A 11 0.80 -2.07 0.55
CA ILE A 11 1.26 -1.83 -0.82
C ILE A 11 2.59 -1.08 -0.78
N TYR A 12 3.51 -1.51 -1.64
CA TYR A 12 4.86 -1.00 -1.70
C TYR A 12 5.32 -0.85 -3.15
N GLU A 13 5.63 0.40 -3.51
CA GLU A 13 6.36 0.73 -4.72
C GLU A 13 7.85 0.90 -4.38
N PRO A 14 8.76 0.12 -4.98
CA PRO A 14 10.19 0.25 -4.74
C PRO A 14 10.71 1.66 -5.10
N PRO A 15 11.57 2.27 -4.28
CA PRO A 15 12.20 3.53 -4.65
C PRO A 15 13.12 3.33 -5.86
N LYS A 16 13.30 4.37 -6.67
CA LYS A 16 14.21 4.38 -7.83
C LYS A 16 15.66 4.02 -7.45
N ILE A 17 16.06 4.33 -6.22
CA ILE A 17 17.39 4.03 -5.68
C ILE A 17 17.40 2.60 -5.12
N LYS A 18 18.01 1.67 -5.86
CA LYS A 18 18.03 0.23 -5.51
C LYS A 18 18.65 -0.07 -4.14
N SER A 19 19.71 0.64 -3.74
CA SER A 19 20.35 0.46 -2.43
C SER A 19 19.42 0.81 -1.27
N LEU A 20 18.54 1.79 -1.47
CA LEU A 20 17.55 2.21 -0.48
C LEU A 20 16.40 1.20 -0.36
N ASN A 21 15.98 0.57 -1.47
CA ASN A 21 14.90 -0.41 -1.49
C ASN A 21 15.15 -1.55 -0.48
N SER A 22 16.34 -2.15 -0.49
CA SER A 22 16.70 -3.24 0.41
C SER A 22 16.65 -2.81 1.89
N TRP A 23 17.09 -1.59 2.18
CA TRP A 23 17.05 -1.03 3.53
C TRP A 23 15.61 -0.78 4.00
N ILE A 24 14.75 -0.18 3.15
CA ILE A 24 13.35 0.07 3.48
C ILE A 24 12.61 -1.25 3.73
N LYS A 25 12.72 -2.20 2.80
CA LYS A 25 12.05 -3.49 2.87
C LYS A 25 12.43 -4.23 4.15
N LYS A 26 13.73 -4.35 4.45
CA LYS A 26 14.23 -4.98 5.68
C LYS A 26 13.63 -4.37 6.95
N ASN A 27 13.56 -3.04 7.03
CA ASN A 27 13.05 -2.37 8.23
C ASN A 27 11.53 -2.48 8.38
N ARG A 28 10.78 -2.44 7.27
CA ARG A 28 9.32 -2.57 7.30
C ARG A 28 8.87 -4.01 7.59
N GLU A 29 9.53 -5.00 7.01
CA GLU A 29 9.20 -6.43 7.24
C GLU A 29 9.63 -6.90 8.65
N LYS A 30 10.59 -6.23 9.30
CA LYS A 30 11.05 -6.55 10.67
C LYS A 30 9.90 -6.61 11.69
N PHE A 31 8.85 -5.82 11.48
CA PHE A 31 7.68 -5.74 12.35
C PHE A 31 6.52 -6.67 11.93
N GLY A 32 6.73 -7.55 10.95
CA GLY A 32 5.71 -8.51 10.50
C GLY A 32 4.81 -8.01 9.37
N ALA A 33 5.18 -6.91 8.70
CA ALA A 33 4.48 -6.45 7.51
C ALA A 33 4.87 -7.28 6.27
N ASP A 34 3.88 -7.68 5.47
CA ASP A 34 4.04 -8.23 4.11
C ASP A 34 3.89 -7.09 3.10
N LEU A 35 4.99 -6.73 2.43
CA LEU A 35 5.01 -5.69 1.42
C LEU A 35 4.68 -6.29 0.05
N VAL A 36 3.57 -5.86 -0.53
CA VAL A 36 3.05 -6.36 -1.81
C VAL A 36 3.20 -5.30 -2.91
N PRO A 37 3.41 -5.69 -4.18
CA PRO A 37 3.66 -4.72 -5.25
C PRO A 37 2.45 -3.81 -5.50
N ALA A 38 2.68 -2.58 -5.95
CA ALA A 38 1.63 -1.65 -6.38
C ALA A 38 1.09 -2.02 -7.77
N ASN A 39 0.42 -3.17 -7.85
CA ASN A 39 -0.28 -3.62 -9.05
C ASN A 39 -1.45 -4.55 -8.66
N SER A 40 -2.20 -5.02 -9.67
CA SER A 40 -3.36 -5.89 -9.47
C SER A 40 -3.08 -7.16 -8.65
N SER A 41 -1.85 -7.72 -8.68
CA SER A 41 -1.48 -8.87 -7.86
C SER A 41 -1.34 -8.52 -6.38
N GLY A 42 -0.83 -7.32 -6.07
CA GLY A 42 -0.77 -6.80 -4.71
C GLY A 42 -2.15 -6.44 -4.16
N VAL A 43 -3.00 -5.81 -4.98
CA VAL A 43 -4.41 -5.54 -4.61
C VAL A 43 -5.13 -6.83 -4.23
N LYS A 44 -4.95 -7.91 -4.99
CA LYS A 44 -5.52 -9.24 -4.65
C LYS A 44 -5.04 -9.75 -3.29
N LYS A 45 -3.78 -9.54 -2.93
CA LYS A 45 -3.24 -9.93 -1.62
C LYS A 45 -3.82 -9.07 -0.48
N VAL A 46 -3.95 -7.76 -0.68
CA VAL A 46 -4.60 -6.85 0.28
C VAL A 46 -6.05 -7.28 0.53
N LEU A 47 -6.81 -7.53 -0.53
CA LEU A 47 -8.20 -8.01 -0.40
C LEU A 47 -8.30 -9.37 0.28
N LYS A 48 -7.33 -10.27 0.04
CA LYS A 48 -7.26 -11.56 0.73
C LYS A 48 -6.97 -11.39 2.23
N ALA A 49 -6.03 -10.52 2.60
CA ALA A 49 -5.71 -10.21 3.99
C ALA A 49 -6.93 -9.63 4.72
N LEU A 50 -7.64 -8.67 4.10
CA LEU A 50 -8.91 -8.13 4.62
C LEU A 50 -9.95 -9.23 4.85
N LYS A 51 -10.15 -10.13 3.86
CA LYS A 51 -11.09 -11.26 3.99
C LYS A 51 -10.74 -12.22 5.13
N ASN A 52 -9.45 -12.32 5.47
CA ASN A 52 -8.97 -13.15 6.57
C ASN A 52 -9.04 -12.45 7.94
N GLY A 53 -9.49 -11.20 8.02
CA GLY A 53 -9.47 -10.41 9.25
C GLY A 53 -8.06 -9.92 9.65
N GLU A 54 -7.12 -9.88 8.71
CA GLU A 54 -5.78 -9.35 8.92
C GLU A 54 -5.76 -7.81 8.73
N VAL A 55 -4.71 -7.14 9.22
CA VAL A 55 -4.56 -5.69 9.07
C VAL A 55 -4.03 -5.37 7.69
N VAL A 56 -4.52 -4.28 7.09
CA VAL A 56 -3.96 -3.74 5.85
C VAL A 56 -3.60 -2.27 5.99
N GLY A 57 -2.51 -1.86 5.33
CA GLY A 57 -2.06 -0.47 5.29
C GLY A 57 -2.07 0.08 3.87
N ILE A 58 -2.83 1.15 3.66
CA ILE A 58 -2.96 1.88 2.39
C ILE A 58 -2.66 3.36 2.67
N LEU A 59 -1.91 4.01 1.77
CA LEU A 59 -1.69 5.45 1.77
C LEU A 59 -2.55 6.06 0.66
N PRO A 60 -3.74 6.63 0.96
CA PRO A 60 -4.71 7.04 -0.04
C PRO A 60 -4.43 8.43 -0.66
N ASP A 61 -3.36 9.08 -0.24
CA ASP A 61 -3.01 10.48 -0.54
C ASP A 61 -2.09 10.65 -1.76
N GLN A 62 -1.59 9.55 -2.32
CA GLN A 62 -0.72 9.59 -3.49
C GLN A 62 -1.50 9.91 -4.78
N PHE A 63 -0.84 10.61 -5.69
CA PHE A 63 -1.41 10.94 -7.00
C PHE A 63 -1.47 9.69 -7.90
N PRO A 64 -2.62 9.34 -8.48
CA PRO A 64 -2.76 8.12 -9.26
C PRO A 64 -2.13 8.23 -10.67
N PRO A 65 -1.69 7.10 -11.26
CA PRO A 65 -1.22 7.02 -12.65
C PRO A 65 -2.17 7.66 -13.68
N GLU A 66 -1.63 7.97 -14.85
CA GLU A 66 -2.43 8.48 -15.97
C GLU A 66 -3.49 7.44 -16.40
N ASN A 67 -4.74 7.87 -16.54
CA ASN A 67 -5.93 7.01 -16.77
C ASN A 67 -6.37 6.13 -15.58
N SER A 68 -6.03 6.54 -14.36
CA SER A 68 -6.52 5.90 -13.13
C SER A 68 -6.98 6.93 -12.09
N GLY A 69 -7.69 6.46 -11.07
CA GLY A 69 -8.27 7.30 -10.02
C GLY A 69 -9.61 7.92 -10.40
N GLU A 70 -10.19 8.63 -9.45
CA GLU A 70 -11.49 9.30 -9.55
C GLU A 70 -11.35 10.77 -9.13
N GLU A 71 -12.26 11.66 -9.55
CA GLU A 71 -12.29 13.02 -9.03
C GLU A 71 -12.95 13.05 -7.64
N ALA A 72 -12.25 13.62 -6.66
CA ALA A 72 -12.79 13.93 -5.34
C ALA A 72 -12.34 15.33 -4.89
N LEU A 73 -13.03 15.91 -3.92
CA LEU A 73 -12.61 17.18 -3.33
C LEU A 73 -11.48 16.93 -2.33
N PHE A 74 -10.37 17.65 -2.49
CA PHE A 74 -9.29 17.74 -1.52
C PHE A 74 -9.07 19.22 -1.20
N PHE A 75 -9.40 19.64 0.03
CA PHE A 75 -9.47 21.06 0.41
C PHE A 75 -10.34 21.89 -0.54
N ASP A 76 -11.53 21.39 -0.89
CA ASP A 76 -12.48 21.99 -1.84
C ASP A 76 -11.96 22.17 -3.28
N ILE A 77 -10.79 21.60 -3.59
CA ILE A 77 -10.22 21.58 -4.93
C ILE A 77 -10.50 20.22 -5.55
N LYS A 78 -11.12 20.20 -6.73
CA LYS A 78 -11.27 18.98 -7.53
C LYS A 78 -9.90 18.39 -7.83
N THR A 79 -9.66 17.20 -7.28
CA THR A 79 -8.36 16.52 -7.34
C THR A 79 -8.57 15.08 -7.77
N ARG A 80 -7.69 14.57 -8.64
CA ARG A 80 -7.67 13.16 -9.01
C ARG A 80 -7.08 12.35 -7.85
N THR A 81 -7.91 11.55 -7.20
CA THR A 81 -7.56 10.71 -6.05
C THR A 81 -7.43 9.25 -6.46
N MET A 82 -6.59 8.49 -5.77
CA MET A 82 -6.48 7.05 -6.02
C MET A 82 -7.75 6.29 -5.63
N THR A 83 -7.95 5.13 -6.24
CA THR A 83 -8.91 4.12 -5.78
C THR A 83 -8.18 2.81 -5.53
N LEU A 84 -8.67 2.00 -4.59
CA LEU A 84 -8.03 0.72 -4.25
C LEU A 84 -8.02 -0.29 -5.41
N TYR A 85 -9.00 -0.21 -6.31
CA TYR A 85 -9.11 -1.11 -7.46
C TYR A 85 -8.23 -0.70 -8.64
N ILE A 86 -7.76 0.55 -8.68
CA ILE A 86 -7.06 1.14 -9.82
C ILE A 86 -5.77 1.80 -9.32
N ILE A 87 -4.86 0.94 -8.86
CA ILE A 87 -3.47 1.26 -8.53
C ILE A 87 -2.59 0.78 -9.68
#